data_AF-W7DFK7-F1
#
_entry.id   AF-W7DFK7-F1
#
_cell.length_a   1.000
_cell.length_b   1.000
_cell.length_c   1.000
_cell.angle_alpha   90.00
_cell.angle_beta   90.00
_cell.angle_gamma   90.00
#
_symmetry.space_group_name_H-M   'P 1'
#
loop_
_entity.id
_entity.type
_entity.pdbx_description
1 polymer ?
#
loop_
_entity_poly.entity_id
_entity_poly.type
_entity_poly.pdbx_seq_one_letter_code
_entity_poly.pdbx_strand_id
1 'polypeptide(L)' 'MADLKKPIVTEIVPAETFYPAEGYHQDFYKKDAAHYEGYRKHSGRDQFIDSHWKG' A
#
# COMPACT_ATOMS: atom_id res chain seq x y z
N MET A 1 16.65 15.11 -11.41
CA MET A 1 16.04 14.39 -10.27
C MET A 1 14.65 14.98 -10.10
N ALA A 2 13.62 14.17 -9.85
CA ALA A 2 12.28 14.72 -9.66
C ALA A 2 12.27 15.51 -8.35
N ASP A 3 12.06 16.83 -8.42
CA ASP A 3 12.02 17.69 -7.25
C ASP A 3 10.71 17.46 -6.50
N LEU A 4 10.77 16.68 -5.42
CA LEU A 4 9.64 16.49 -4.53
C LEU A 4 9.36 17.81 -3.81
N LYS A 5 8.12 18.32 -3.94
CA LYS A 5 7.70 19.58 -3.29
C LYS A 5 7.67 19.52 -1.76
N LYS A 6 7.74 18.31 -1.19
CA LYS A 6 7.71 18.04 0.25
C LYS A 6 8.93 17.21 0.65
N PRO A 7 9.45 17.38 1.87
CA PRO A 7 10.57 16.58 2.35
C PRO A 7 10.21 15.08 2.37
N ILE A 8 11.19 14.23 2.03
CA ILE A 8 11.08 12.78 2.25
C ILE A 8 11.21 12.53 3.74
N VAL A 9 10.20 11.91 4.34
CA VAL A 9 10.15 11.59 5.78
C VAL A 9 10.39 10.09 6.07
N THR A 10 10.65 9.29 5.03
CA THR A 10 10.91 7.85 5.18
C THR A 10 12.24 7.62 5.91
N GLU A 11 12.17 6.94 7.04
CA GLU A 11 13.35 6.58 7.83
C GLU A 11 14.17 5.48 7.16
N ILE A 12 15.49 5.50 7.39
CA ILE A 12 16.42 4.44 6.99
C ILE A 12 17.07 3.94 8.27
N VAL A 13 16.65 2.75 8.72
CA VAL A 13 17.07 2.14 9.99
C VAL A 13 17.58 0.72 9.78
N PRO A 14 18.42 0.18 10.68
CA PRO A 14 18.79 -1.23 10.67
C PRO A 14 17.56 -2.14 10.76
N ALA A 15 17.61 -3.31 10.13
CA ALA A 15 16.55 -4.32 10.27
C ALA A 15 16.58 -4.93 11.68
N GLU A 16 15.40 -5.08 12.28
CA GLU A 16 15.20 -5.69 13.60
C GLU A 16 14.44 -7.03 13.49
N THR A 17 14.20 -7.68 14.63
CA THR A 17 13.39 -8.90 14.69
C THR A 17 12.02 -8.68 14.07
N PHE A 18 11.71 -9.44 13.01
CA PHE A 18 10.40 -9.42 12.37
C PHE A 18 9.46 -10.44 13.03
N TYR A 19 8.34 -9.98 13.55
CA TYR A 19 7.26 -10.82 14.07
C TYR A 19 6.18 -10.96 13.00
N PRO A 20 5.95 -12.17 12.45
CA PRO A 20 4.91 -12.37 11.46
C PRO A 20 3.54 -12.00 12.01
N ALA A 21 2.75 -11.25 11.23
CA ALA A 21 1.34 -11.02 11.52
C ALA A 21 0.55 -12.34 11.55
N GLU A 22 -0.57 -12.34 12.27
CA GLU A 22 -1.43 -13.51 12.43
C GLU A 22 -1.91 -14.06 11.08
N GLY A 23 -2.21 -15.36 11.05
CA GLY A 23 -2.53 -16.08 9.81
C GLY A 23 -3.72 -15.54 9.01
N TYR A 24 -4.66 -14.83 9.65
CA TYR A 24 -5.79 -14.19 8.97
C TYR A 24 -5.38 -12.93 8.19
N HIS A 25 -4.31 -12.25 8.59
CA HIS A 25 -3.74 -11.12 7.84
C HIS A 25 -2.95 -11.57 6.62
N GLN A 26 -2.30 -12.74 6.72
CA GLN A 26 -1.49 -13.28 5.62
C GLN A 26 -2.38 -13.58 4.41
N ASP A 27 -1.96 -13.12 3.22
CA ASP A 27 -2.69 -13.32 1.96
C ASP A 27 -4.16 -12.85 1.99
N PHE A 28 -4.50 -11.85 2.79
CA PHE A 28 -5.89 -11.36 2.93
C PHE A 28 -6.58 -11.08 1.58
N TYR A 29 -5.88 -10.42 0.65
CA TYR A 29 -6.42 -10.13 -0.70
C TYR A 29 -6.77 -11.38 -1.52
N LYS A 30 -6.17 -12.54 -1.23
CA LYS A 30 -6.50 -13.82 -1.86
C LYS A 30 -7.61 -14.55 -1.10
N LYS A 31 -7.52 -14.57 0.23
CA LYS A 31 -8.44 -15.32 1.11
C LYS A 31 -9.84 -14.70 1.16
N ASP A 32 -9.92 -13.37 1.10
CA ASP A 32 -11.17 -12.62 1.09
C ASP A 32 -11.14 -11.57 -0.03
N ALA A 33 -11.09 -12.07 -1.26
CA ALA A 33 -10.98 -11.22 -2.45
C ALA A 33 -12.15 -10.24 -2.59
N ALA A 34 -13.38 -10.66 -2.29
CA ALA A 34 -14.55 -9.80 -2.41
C ALA A 34 -14.48 -8.58 -1.46
N HIS A 35 -14.06 -8.81 -0.22
CA HIS A 35 -13.87 -7.72 0.75
C HIS A 35 -12.71 -6.81 0.36
N TYR A 36 -11.57 -7.39 -0.03
CA TYR A 36 -10.42 -6.62 -0.49
C TYR A 36 -10.77 -5.74 -1.69
N GLU A 37 -11.42 -6.29 -2.71
CA GLU A 37 -11.82 -5.53 -3.91
C GLU A 37 -12.87 -4.46 -3.59
N GLY A 38 -13.82 -4.77 -2.70
CA GLY A 38 -14.79 -3.80 -2.18
C GLY A 38 -14.10 -2.61 -1.53
N TYR A 39 -13.12 -2.85 -0.65
CA TYR A 39 -12.32 -1.77 -0.04
C TYR A 39 -11.51 -1.00 -1.10
N ARG A 40 -10.79 -1.71 -1.98
CA ARG A 40 -9.93 -1.10 -3.00
C ARG A 40 -10.71 -0.15 -3.91
N LYS A 41 -11.86 -0.59 -4.44
CA LYS A 41 -12.71 0.20 -5.34
C LYS A 41 -13.12 1.55 -4.74
N HIS A 42 -13.34 1.59 -3.43
CA HIS A 42 -13.77 2.80 -2.71
C HIS A 42 -12.62 3.56 -2.03
N SER A 43 -11.39 3.04 -2.08
CA SER A 43 -10.23 3.64 -1.40
C SER A 43 -9.71 4.93 -2.04
N GLY A 44 -10.13 5.26 -3.27
CA GLY A 44 -9.57 6.37 -4.06
C GLY A 44 -8.25 6.01 -4.77
N ARG A 45 -7.69 4.84 -4.49
CA ARG A 45 -6.37 4.43 -4.99
C ARG A 45 -6.34 4.32 -6.52
N ASP A 46 -7.33 3.67 -7.12
CA ASP A 46 -7.35 3.47 -8.57
C ASP A 46 -7.54 4.82 -9.30
N GLN A 47 -8.39 5.72 -8.77
CA GLN A 47 -8.56 7.07 -9.31
C GLN A 47 -7.28 7.91 -9.21
N PHE A 48 -6.54 7.79 -8.10
CA PHE A 48 -5.26 8.48 -7.93
C PHE A 48 -4.23 8.00 -8.95
N ILE A 49 -4.09 6.69 -9.12
CA ILE A 49 -3.17 6.08 -10.08
C ILE A 49 -3.52 6.54 -11.50
N ASP A 50 -4.79 6.50 -11.87
CA ASP A 50 -5.26 6.90 -13.20
C ASP A 50 -4.97 8.38 -13.50
N SER A 51 -5.10 9.26 -12.51
CA SER A 51 -4.92 10.71 -12.69
C SER A 51 -3.47 11.19 -12.62
N HIS A 52 -2.58 10.44 -11.96
CA HIS A 52 -1.21 10.89 -11.71
C HIS A 52 -0.14 10.04 -12.40
N TRP A 53 -0.37 8.73 -12.54
CA TRP A 53 0.67 7.76 -12.85
C TRP A 53 0.42 6.94 -14.11
N LYS A 54 -0.81 6.91 -14.63
CA LYS A 54 -1.06 6.41 -15.97
C LYS A 54 -0.70 7.50 -16.98
N GLY A 55 0.35 7.22 -17.77
CA GLY A 55 0.74 8.00 -18.94
C GLY A 55 -0.04 7.58 -20.17
#